data_AF-A0A7X2MH38-F1
#
_entry.id   AF-A0A7X2MH38-F1
#
_cell.length_a   1.000
_cell.length_b   1.000
_cell.length_c   1.000
_cell.angle_alpha   90.00
_cell.angle_beta   90.00
_cell.angle_gamma   90.00
#
_symmetry.space_group_name_H-M   'P 1'
#
loop_
_entity.id
_entity.type
_entity.pdbx_description
1 polymer ?
#
loop_
_entity_poly.entity_id
_entity_poly.type
_entity_poly.pdbx_seq_one_letter_code
_entity_poly.pdbx_strand_id
1 'polypeptide(L)' 'NDANKRWEDLVKAARIFNADQGVTPLYQQTTSYMQNTKVKGIIQNTAGTQWNYKYAYIK' A
#
# COMPACT_ATOMS: atom_id res chain seq x y z
N ASN A 1 -14.40 22.65 -2.90
CA ASN A 1 -13.58 21.43 -2.77
C ASN A 1 -12.13 21.84 -3.01
N ASP A 2 -11.39 22.16 -1.95
CA ASP A 2 -9.98 22.58 -2.04
C ASP A 2 -9.10 21.40 -1.59
N ALA A 3 -8.27 20.90 -2.51
CA ALA A 3 -7.42 19.76 -2.26
C ALA A 3 -6.28 20.06 -1.28
N ASN A 4 -5.75 21.29 -1.29
CA ASN A 4 -4.67 21.70 -0.40
C ASN A 4 -5.19 21.82 1.02
N LYS A 5 -6.35 22.46 1.20
CA LYS A 5 -7.01 22.54 2.51
C LYS A 5 -7.33 21.16 3.08
N ARG A 6 -7.86 20.25 2.25
CA ARG A 6 -8.14 18.87 2.66
C ARG A 6 -6.87 18.13 3.09
N TRP A 7 -5.77 18.32 2.39
CA TRP A 7 -4.50 17.71 2.73
C TRP A 7 -3.95 18.23 4.06
N GLU A 8 -3.99 19.55 4.27
CA GLU A 8 -3.57 20.18 5.53
C GLU A 8 -4.38 19.67 6.72
N ASP A 9 -5.69 19.55 6.56
CA ASP A 9 -6.59 19.02 7.59
C ASP A 9 -6.23 17.57 7.96
N LEU A 10 -5.93 16.71 6.96
CA LEU A 10 -5.49 15.32 7.20
C LEU A 10 -4.16 15.26 7.94
N VAL A 11 -3.20 16.12 7.58
CA VAL A 11 -1.90 16.19 8.27
C VAL A 11 -2.08 16.63 9.72
N LYS A 12 -2.95 17.62 9.98
CA LYS A 12 -3.24 18.08 11.35
C LYS A 12 -3.91 16.98 12.19
N ALA A 13 -4.90 16.29 11.62
CA ALA A 13 -5.57 15.18 12.29
C ALA A 13 -4.60 14.03 12.64
N ALA A 14 -3.74 13.64 11.69
CA ALA A 14 -2.74 12.59 11.91
C ALA A 14 -1.76 12.95 13.04
N ARG A 15 -1.36 14.23 13.16
CA ARG A 15 -0.48 14.69 14.26
C ARG A 15 -1.14 14.56 15.62
N ILE A 16 -2.41 14.95 15.75
CA ILE A 16 -3.18 14.81 17.00
C ILE A 16 -3.30 13.34 17.38
N PHE A 17 -3.72 12.49 16.43
CA PHE A 17 -3.88 11.06 16.65
C PHE A 17 -2.60 10.36 17.13
N ASN A 18 -1.45 10.73 16.54
CA ASN A 18 -0.15 10.18 16.94
C ASN A 18 0.29 10.70 18.32
N ALA A 19 0.02 11.96 18.65
CA ALA A 19 0.34 12.54 19.96
C ALA A 19 -0.46 11.87 21.09
N ASP A 20 -1.75 11.59 20.84
CA ASP A 20 -2.64 10.90 21.76
C ASP A 20 -2.39 9.38 21.81
N GLN A 21 -1.42 8.87 21.03
CA GLN A 21 -1.12 7.45 20.86
C GLN A 21 -2.37 6.61 20.54
N GLY A 22 -3.27 7.11 19.69
CA GLY A 22 -4.50 6.40 19.35
C GLY A 22 -4.26 5.00 18.77
N VAL A 23 -3.11 4.81 18.10
CA VAL A 23 -2.52 3.50 17.74
C VAL A 23 -1.01 3.60 17.83
N THR A 24 -0.34 2.59 18.39
CA THR A 24 1.12 2.46 18.35
C THR A 24 1.53 1.47 17.23
N PRO A 25 2.15 1.95 16.13
CA PRO A 25 2.59 1.06 15.07
C PRO A 25 3.80 0.22 15.54
N LEU A 26 3.76 -1.08 15.27
CA LEU A 26 4.84 -2.02 15.64
C LEU A 26 5.83 -2.24 14.49
N TYR A 27 5.31 -2.39 13.26
CA TYR A 27 6.10 -2.59 12.06
C TYR A 27 5.27 -2.25 10.82
N GLN A 28 5.95 -1.94 9.72
CA GLN A 28 5.33 -1.87 8.40
C GLN A 28 5.41 -3.25 7.75
N GLN A 29 4.26 -3.88 7.50
CA GLN A 29 4.23 -5.21 6.90
C GLN A 29 4.78 -5.19 5.47
N THR A 30 5.75 -6.06 5.23
CA THR A 30 6.19 -6.45 3.88
C THR A 30 6.01 -7.95 3.74
N THR A 31 5.61 -8.41 2.55
CA THR A 31 5.41 -9.84 2.29
C THR A 31 6.32 -10.27 1.15
N SER A 32 7.19 -11.23 1.43
CA SER A 32 8.06 -11.85 0.42
C SER A 32 7.36 -13.06 -0.18
N TYR A 33 7.47 -13.22 -1.50
CA TYR A 33 6.86 -14.32 -2.23
C TYR A 33 7.90 -15.03 -3.09
N MET A 34 7.75 -16.35 -3.24
CA MET A 34 8.54 -17.15 -4.17
C MET A 34 7.82 -17.22 -5.51
N GLN A 35 8.51 -16.86 -6.60
CA GLN A 35 7.97 -16.94 -7.97
C GLN A 35 8.80 -17.93 -8.79
N ASN A 36 8.12 -18.86 -9.46
CA ASN A 36 8.77 -19.75 -10.42
C ASN A 36 9.44 -18.92 -11.52
N THR A 37 10.73 -19.16 -11.78
CA THR A 37 11.55 -18.37 -12.71
C THR A 37 11.06 -18.40 -14.15
N LYS A 38 10.23 -19.39 -14.53
CA LYS A 38 9.60 -19.50 -15.86
C LYS A 38 8.36 -18.63 -16.02
N VAL A 39 7.70 -18.23 -14.93
CA VAL A 39 6.49 -17.41 -14.96
C VAL A 39 6.89 -15.93 -14.99
N LYS A 40 6.36 -15.17 -15.94
CA LYS A 40 6.65 -13.74 -16.15
C LYS A 40 5.35 -12.95 -16.27
N GLY A 41 5.43 -11.62 -16.13
CA GLY A 41 4.30 -10.72 -16.35
C GLY A 41 3.26 -10.63 -15.22
N ILE A 42 3.54 -11.18 -14.04
CA ILE A 42 2.71 -10.98 -12.84
C ILE A 42 2.94 -9.56 -12.31
N ILE A 43 1.86 -8.84 -12.01
CA ILE A 43 1.90 -7.48 -11.43
C ILE A 43 1.32 -7.51 -10.01
N GLN A 44 2.03 -6.89 -9.07
CA GLN A 44 1.55 -6.60 -7.71
C GLN A 44 0.93 -5.20 -7.68
N ASN A 45 -0.38 -5.11 -7.53
CA ASN A 45 -1.09 -3.84 -7.41
C ASN A 45 -1.04 -3.32 -5.97
N THR A 46 -0.93 -2.00 -5.81
CA THR A 46 -1.00 -1.32 -4.51
C THR A 46 -2.43 -1.04 -4.05
N ALA A 47 -3.41 -1.16 -4.94
CA ALA A 47 -4.83 -0.98 -4.66
C ALA A 47 -5.68 -1.99 -5.46
N GLY A 48 -6.81 -2.42 -4.88
CA GLY A 48 -7.69 -3.41 -5.48
C GLY A 48 -7.11 -4.83 -5.42
N THR A 49 -7.38 -5.65 -6.44
CA THR A 49 -6.88 -7.02 -6.52
C THR A 49 -5.35 -7.03 -6.57
N GLN A 50 -4.72 -7.49 -5.49
CA GLN A 50 -3.27 -7.45 -5.30
C GLN A 50 -2.50 -8.19 -6.40
N TRP A 51 -2.92 -9.40 -6.76
CA TRP A 51 -2.27 -10.21 -7.80
C TRP A 51 -2.96 -10.05 -9.15
N ASN A 52 -2.27 -9.46 -10.11
CA ASN A 52 -2.77 -9.33 -11.48
C ASN A 52 -2.03 -10.28 -12.43
N TYR A 53 -2.81 -11.19 -13.02
CA TYR A 53 -2.35 -12.23 -13.94
C TYR A 53 -2.70 -11.96 -15.40
N LYS A 54 -3.30 -10.82 -15.72
CA LYS A 54 -3.74 -10.48 -17.09
C LYS A 54 -2.61 -10.56 -18.12
N TYR A 55 -1.41 -10.19 -17.72
CA TYR A 55 -0.21 -10.18 -18.57
C TYR A 55 0.73 -11.35 -18.27
N ALA A 56 0.29 -12.32 -17.46
CA ALA A 56 1.13 -13.43 -17.06
C ALA A 56 1.32 -14.43 -18.20
N TYR A 57 2.54 -14.92 -18.36
CA TYR A 57 2.86 -15.96 -19.34
C TYR A 57 3.99 -16.87 -18.83
N ILE A 58 4.12 -18.05 -19.45
CA ILE A 58 5.24 -18.98 -19.22
C ILE A 58 6.23 -18.80 -20.35
N LYS A 59 7.51 -18.62 -20.01
CA LYS A 59 8.62 -18.62 -20.97
C LYS A 59 9.08 -20.04 -21.29
#